data_AF-A0A180F542-F1
#
_entry.id   AF-A0A180F542-F1
#
_cell.length_a   1.000
_cell.length_b   1.000
_cell.length_c   1.000
_cell.angle_alpha   90.00
_cell.angle_beta   90.00
_cell.angle_gamma   90.00
#
_symmetry.space_group_name_H-M   'P 1'
#
loop_
_entity.id
_entity.type
_entity.pdbx_description
1 polymer ?
#
loop_
_entity_poly.entity_id
_entity_poly.type
_entity_poly.pdbx_seq_one_letter_code
_entity_poly.pdbx_strand_id
1 'polypeptide(L)' 'METETVLTVRQATADRTVSQERPKATQADIDEAKRLGIPIDEYGDPIGTPWEVVIDRLYDSLSKHYGVDLRTLI' A
#
# COMPACT_ATOMS: atom_id res chain seq x y z
N MET A 1 6.85 34.64 30.45
CA MET A 1 5.87 33.73 31.07
C MET A 1 4.92 33.31 29.95
N GLU A 2 5.04 32.07 29.49
CA GLU A 2 4.02 31.51 28.59
C GLU A 2 2.82 31.15 29.47
N THR A 3 1.63 31.65 29.13
CA THR A 3 0.40 31.38 29.87
C THR A 3 -0.03 29.93 29.65
N GLU A 4 -0.57 29.28 30.68
CA GLU A 4 -0.94 27.86 30.70
C GLU A 4 -1.79 27.46 29.48
N THR A 5 -2.61 28.39 28.97
CA THR A 5 -3.44 28.24 27.77
C THR A 5 -2.64 27.97 26.48
N VAL A 6 -1.44 28.56 26.32
CA VAL A 6 -0.60 28.38 25.14
C VAL A 6 0.08 27.00 25.16
N LEU A 7 0.45 26.52 26.34
CA LEU A 7 1.01 25.18 26.52
C LEU A 7 -0.04 24.10 26.22
N THR A 8 -1.29 24.27 26.66
CA THR A 8 -2.38 23.31 26.36
C THR A 8 -2.71 23.26 24.87
N VAL A 9 -2.69 24.40 24.18
CA VAL A 9 -2.95 24.46 22.72
C VAL A 9 -1.81 23.78 21.95
N ARG A 10 -0.55 23.99 22.33
CA ARG A 10 0.58 23.29 21.71
C ARG A 10 0.54 21.78 21.96
N GLN A 11 0.15 21.35 23.17
CA GLN A 11 0.03 19.94 23.54
C GLN A 11 -1.13 19.27 22.77
N ALA A 12 -2.29 19.91 22.67
CA ALA A 12 -3.43 19.44 21.89
C ALA A 12 -3.12 19.37 20.37
N THR A 13 -2.28 20.27 19.87
CA THR A 13 -1.86 20.25 18.46
C THR A 13 -0.83 19.15 18.20
N ALA A 14 0.07 18.90 19.15
CA ALA A 14 1.05 17.80 19.09
C ALA A 14 0.37 16.43 19.17
N ASP A 15 -0.59 16.23 20.09
CA ASP A 15 -1.38 14.99 20.17
C ASP A 15 -2.19 14.73 18.88
N ARG A 16 -2.67 15.80 18.23
CA ARG A 16 -3.36 15.72 16.94
C ARG A 16 -2.43 15.37 15.76
N THR A 17 -1.13 15.65 15.85
CA THR A 17 -0.14 15.30 14.81
C THR A 17 0.48 13.92 15.02
N VAL A 18 0.54 13.42 16.25
CA VAL A 18 1.09 12.09 16.57
C VAL A 18 0.05 10.97 16.34
N SER A 19 -1.24 11.28 16.46
CA SER A 19 -2.32 10.28 16.36
C SER A 19 -3.00 10.26 14.97
N GLN A 20 -2.22 10.13 13.89
CA GLN A 20 -2.74 9.68 12.60
C GLN A 20 -2.15 8.32 12.24
N GLU A 21 -2.31 7.33 13.12
CA GLU A 21 -2.17 5.94 12.70
C GLU A 21 -3.13 5.70 11.53
N ARG A 22 -2.62 5.16 10.42
CA ARG A 22 -3.47 4.79 9.29
C ARG A 22 -4.57 3.86 9.81
N PRO A 23 -5.84 4.09 9.44
CA PRO A 23 -6.90 3.18 9.84
C PRO A 23 -6.57 1.79 9.32
N LYS A 24 -6.72 0.79 10.20
CA LYS A 24 -6.53 -0.62 9.83
C LYS A 24 -7.58 -1.06 8.82
N ALA A 25 -7.26 -2.12 8.08
CA ALA A 25 -8.19 -2.78 7.17
C ALA A 25 -9.52 -3.07 7.88
N THR A 26 -10.64 -2.77 7.21
CA THR A 26 -11.96 -3.14 7.71
C THR A 26 -12.24 -4.62 7.45
N GLN A 27 -13.23 -5.20 8.13
CA GLN A 27 -13.65 -6.58 7.86
C GLN A 27 -14.12 -6.78 6.41
N ALA A 28 -14.73 -5.76 5.81
CA ALA A 28 -15.15 -5.80 4.41
C ALA A 28 -13.95 -5.91 3.46
N ASP A 29 -12.85 -5.20 3.75
CA ASP A 29 -11.62 -5.28 2.97
C ASP A 29 -11.00 -6.68 3.06
N ILE A 30 -11.03 -7.29 4.25
CA ILE A 30 -10.54 -8.65 4.50
C ILE A 30 -11.38 -9.69 3.76
N ASP A 31 -12.71 -9.56 3.80
CA ASP A 31 -13.63 -10.49 3.15
C ASP A 31 -13.50 -10.42 1.62
N GLU A 32 -13.33 -9.22 1.07
CA GLU A 32 -13.11 -8.99 -0.35
C GLU A 32 -11.74 -9.53 -0.80
N ALA A 33 -10.68 -9.26 -0.05
CA ALA A 33 -9.35 -9.81 -0.31
C ALA A 33 -9.37 -11.35 -0.31
N LYS A 34 -10.09 -11.96 0.65
CA LYS A 34 -10.28 -13.42 0.71
C LYS A 34 -11.07 -13.95 -0.48
N ARG A 35 -12.12 -13.25 -0.93
CA ARG A 35 -12.90 -13.61 -2.13
C ARG A 35 -12.04 -13.58 -3.39
N LEU A 36 -11.12 -12.62 -3.48
CA LEU A 36 -10.20 -12.46 -4.61
C LEU A 36 -8.95 -13.35 -4.50
N GLY A 37 -8.69 -13.97 -3.34
CA GLY A 37 -7.48 -14.74 -3.08
C GLY A 37 -6.22 -13.88 -3.01
N ILE A 38 -6.36 -12.60 -2.69
CA ILE A 38 -5.27 -11.63 -2.62
C ILE A 38 -4.87 -11.50 -1.14
N PRO A 39 -3.62 -11.79 -0.75
CA PRO A 39 -3.15 -11.49 0.59
C PRO A 39 -3.08 -9.97 0.78
N ILE A 40 -3.49 -9.46 1.94
CA ILE A 40 -3.41 -8.03 2.30
C ILE A 40 -2.74 -7.87 3.68
N ASP A 41 -2.17 -6.70 3.95
CA ASP A 41 -1.56 -6.35 5.23
C ASP A 41 -2.60 -5.83 6.24
N GLU A 42 -2.13 -5.39 7.41
CA GLU A 42 -3.00 -4.87 8.47
C GLU A 42 -3.71 -3.54 8.10
N TYR A 43 -3.29 -2.88 7.02
CA TYR A 43 -3.85 -1.63 6.51
C TYR A 43 -4.69 -1.83 5.25
N GLY A 44 -4.76 -3.06 4.72
CA GLY A 44 -5.54 -3.41 3.53
C GLY A 44 -4.74 -3.34 2.24
N ASP A 45 -3.43 -3.10 2.32
CA ASP A 45 -2.56 -3.03 1.16
C ASP A 45 -2.21 -4.46 0.70
N PRO A 46 -2.33 -4.80 -0.60
CA PRO A 46 -1.98 -6.12 -1.11
C PRO A 46 -0.55 -6.52 -0.79
N ILE A 47 -0.40 -7.65 -0.09
CA ILE A 47 0.89 -8.32 0.13
C ILE A 47 1.13 -9.25 -1.05
N GLY A 48 2.03 -8.86 -1.95
CA GLY A 48 2.34 -9.65 -3.13
C GLY A 48 3.55 -9.13 -3.88
N THR A 49 3.85 -9.75 -5.01
CA THR A 49 4.85 -9.22 -5.94
C THR A 49 4.25 -8.00 -6.64
N PRO A 50 4.94 -6.84 -6.69
CA PRO A 50 4.46 -5.66 -7.39
C PRO A 50 4.04 -5.98 -8.83
N TRP A 51 2.98 -5.34 -9.33
CA TRP A 51 2.43 -5.65 -10.66
C TRP A 51 3.47 -5.45 -11.76
N GLU A 52 4.38 -4.48 -11.58
CA GLU A 52 5.52 -4.24 -12.46
C GLU A 52 6.43 -5.47 -12.56
N VAL A 53 6.73 -6.11 -11.44
CA VAL A 53 7.61 -7.30 -11.39
C VAL A 53 6.90 -8.52 -12.00
N VAL A 54 5.58 -8.65 -11.81
CA VAL A 54 4.79 -9.71 -12.45
C VAL A 54 4.77 -9.53 -13.96
N ILE A 55 4.55 -8.30 -14.42
CA ILE A 55 4.53 -7.96 -15.84
C ILE A 55 5.91 -8.13 -16.47
N ASP A 56 6.99 -7.72 -15.78
CA ASP A 56 8.35 -7.96 -16.26
C ASP A 56 8.61 -9.46 -16.47
N ARG A 57 8.25 -10.30 -15.51
CA ARG A 57 8.41 -11.75 -15.63
C ARG A 57 7.55 -12.36 -16.73
N LEU A 58 6.35 -11.82 -16.94
CA LEU A 58 5.48 -12.22 -18.04
C LEU A 58 6.13 -11.88 -19.38
N TYR A 59 6.58 -10.64 -19.56
CA TYR A 59 7.28 -10.23 -20.78
C TYR A 59 8.55 -11.04 -21.01
N ASP A 60 9.32 -11.36 -19.99
CA ASP A 60 10.51 -12.21 -20.11
C ASP A 60 10.14 -13.64 -20.54
N SER A 61 9.06 -14.20 -19.98
CA SER A 61 8.59 -15.54 -20.34
C SER A 61 8.07 -15.59 -21.77
N LEU A 62 7.31 -14.58 -22.17
CA LEU A 62 6.81 -14.46 -23.53
C LEU A 62 7.95 -14.21 -24.53
N SER A 63 8.94 -13.37 -24.18
CA SER A 63 10.09 -13.12 -25.03
C SER A 63 10.94 -14.38 -25.25
N LYS A 64 11.09 -15.21 -24.21
CA LYS A 64 11.71 -16.55 -24.33
C LYS A 64 10.90 -17.47 -25.23
N HIS A 65 9.57 -17.45 -25.12
CA HIS A 65 8.70 -18.32 -25.91
C HIS A 65 8.70 -17.95 -27.39
N TYR A 66 8.64 -16.66 -27.72
CA TYR A 66 8.57 -16.16 -29.10
C TYR A 66 9.94 -15.85 -29.71
N GLY A 67 11.02 -15.87 -28.92
CA GLY A 67 12.38 -15.60 -29.39
C GLY A 67 12.64 -14.15 -29.77
N VAL A 68 11.78 -13.22 -29.35
CA VAL A 68 11.87 -11.79 -29.65
C VAL A 68 11.56 -10.98 -28.40
N ASP A 69 12.20 -9.83 -28.23
CA ASP A 69 11.89 -8.93 -27.12
C ASP A 69 10.57 -8.20 -27.39
N LEU A 70 9.52 -8.62 -26.69
CA LEU A 70 8.17 -8.07 -26.85
C LEU A 70 8.05 -6.62 -26.39
N ARG A 71 8.98 -6.12 -25.56
CA ARG A 71 8.97 -4.72 -25.12
C ARG A 71 9.44 -3.75 -26.21
N THR A 72 10.08 -4.29 -27.26
CA THR A 72 10.61 -3.52 -28.40
C THR A 72 9.65 -3.40 -29.58
N LEU A 73 8.46 -4.02 -29.46
CA LEU A 73 7.46 -4.11 -30.52
C LEU A 73 6.40 -2.98 -30.47
N ILE A 74 6.58 -1.98 -29.60
CA ILE A 74 5.68 -0.84 -29.39
C ILE A 74 6.24 0.43 -30.02
#